data_AF-W9GJE3-F1
#
_entry.id   AF-W9GJE3-F1
#
_cell.length_a   1.000
_cell.length_b   1.000
_cell.length_c   1.000
_cell.angle_alpha   90.00
_cell.angle_beta   90.00
_cell.angle_gamma   90.00
#
_symmetry.space_group_name_H-M   'P 1'
#
loop_
_entity.id
_entity.type
_entity.pdbx_description
1 polymer ?
#
loop_
_entity_poly.entity_id
_entity_poly.type
_entity_poly.pdbx_seq_one_letter_code
_entity_poly.pdbx_strand_id
1 'polypeptide(L)'
;MASTTVRPPVLDDVAPAPRVVDYARFLWWYERGFLHGARHGRGGGRLLSIVLAVLWWPTLPLTVPIQIVLAARPWARYYMTPQRDAVLVIAASRHGWHVQDHASARPGTGRGRALRAAVIPKLLAAADAEQVPVMASAATAGLAAGYMAEVSGLVDVGRGHPRGRRLRRPPAPANDSPHREERHHGYE
;
A
#
# COMPACT_ATOMS: atom_id res chain seq x y z
N MET A 1 6.25 -17.30 20.97
CA MET A 1 5.98 -15.85 21.08
C MET A 1 4.93 -15.48 20.05
N ALA A 2 3.75 -15.01 20.48
CA ALA A 2 2.73 -14.54 19.56
C ALA A 2 3.27 -13.27 18.86
N SER A 3 3.47 -13.31 17.54
CA SER A 3 3.81 -12.13 16.77
C SER A 3 2.57 -11.23 16.74
N THR A 4 2.50 -10.28 17.67
CA THR A 4 1.47 -9.24 17.65
C THR A 4 1.64 -8.49 16.34
N THR A 5 0.66 -8.60 15.46
CA THR A 5 0.70 -7.91 14.17
C THR A 5 0.56 -6.41 14.44
N VAL A 6 1.66 -5.68 14.35
CA VAL A 6 1.68 -4.21 14.57
C VAL A 6 0.81 -3.56 13.50
N ARG A 7 -0.18 -2.77 13.92
CA ARG A 7 -1.14 -2.13 12.99
C ARG A 7 -0.50 -0.87 12.36
N PRO A 8 -0.80 -0.55 11.09
CA PRO A 8 -0.33 0.71 10.51
C PRO A 8 -0.90 1.94 11.23
N PRO A 9 -0.15 3.04 11.33
CA PRO A 9 -0.51 4.22 12.11
C PRO A 9 -1.75 4.93 11.54
N VAL A 10 -2.41 5.73 12.39
CA VAL A 10 -3.37 6.75 11.92
C VAL A 10 -2.56 7.93 11.39
N LEU A 11 -2.93 8.46 10.22
CA LEU A 11 -2.27 9.62 9.58
C LEU A 11 -3.32 10.63 9.12
N ASP A 12 -4.32 10.92 9.96
CA ASP A 12 -5.49 11.74 9.59
C ASP A 12 -5.14 13.18 9.21
N ASP A 13 -3.98 13.66 9.67
CA ASP A 13 -3.42 14.97 9.33
C ASP A 13 -2.98 15.07 7.85
N VAL A 14 -2.69 13.93 7.21
CA VAL A 14 -2.28 13.86 5.80
C VAL A 14 -3.32 13.20 4.92
N ALA A 15 -3.87 12.08 5.38
CA ALA A 15 -4.75 11.24 4.62
C ALA A 15 -5.79 10.59 5.55
N PRO A 16 -6.95 11.25 5.74
CA PRO A 16 -7.98 10.76 6.64
C PRO A 16 -8.52 9.39 6.25
N ALA A 17 -9.03 8.66 7.23
CA ALA A 17 -9.74 7.42 6.98
C ALA A 17 -11.02 7.65 6.13
N PRO A 18 -11.40 6.68 5.26
CA PRO A 18 -12.66 6.73 4.54
C PRO A 18 -13.87 6.65 5.47
N ARG A 19 -14.98 7.26 5.04
CA ARG A 19 -16.31 7.08 5.63
C ARG A 19 -16.99 5.87 5.00
N VAL A 20 -18.02 5.34 5.66
CA VAL A 20 -18.82 4.20 5.14
C VAL A 20 -19.32 4.46 3.71
N VAL A 21 -19.76 5.69 3.42
CA VAL A 21 -20.25 6.09 2.09
C VAL A 21 -19.17 6.08 0.99
N ASP A 22 -17.88 6.09 1.34
CA ASP A 22 -16.81 6.08 0.35
C ASP A 22 -16.54 4.70 -0.22
N TYR A 23 -16.88 3.63 0.49
CA TYR A 23 -16.69 2.26 -0.02
C TYR A 23 -17.52 2.02 -1.29
N ALA A 24 -18.71 2.63 -1.38
CA ALA A 24 -19.48 2.66 -2.63
C ALA A 24 -18.75 3.39 -3.76
N ARG A 25 -18.00 4.46 -3.44
CA ARG A 25 -17.17 5.19 -4.42
C ARG A 25 -16.01 4.33 -4.91
N PHE A 26 -15.41 3.52 -4.04
CA PHE A 26 -14.30 2.64 -4.43
C PHE A 26 -14.72 1.66 -5.51
N LEU A 27 -15.91 1.06 -5.38
CA LEU A 27 -16.47 0.17 -6.40
C LEU A 27 -16.55 0.88 -7.77
N TRP A 28 -17.11 2.08 -7.80
CA TRP A 28 -17.16 2.88 -9.03
C TRP A 28 -15.76 3.23 -9.58
N TRP A 29 -14.79 3.48 -8.70
CA TRP A 29 -13.42 3.80 -9.12
C TRP A 29 -12.68 2.59 -9.70
N TYR A 30 -12.92 1.39 -9.16
CA TYR A 30 -12.37 0.15 -9.71
C TYR A 30 -12.89 -0.08 -11.14
N GLU A 31 -14.20 0.05 -11.36
CA GLU A 31 -14.78 -0.04 -12.71
C GLU A 31 -14.14 0.96 -13.67
N ARG A 32 -14.05 2.24 -13.27
CA ARG A 32 -13.40 3.28 -14.08
C ARG A 32 -11.93 2.96 -14.34
N GLY A 33 -11.23 2.38 -13.38
CA GLY A 33 -9.86 1.91 -13.53
C GLY A 33 -9.75 0.84 -14.62
N PHE A 34 -10.63 -0.16 -14.59
CA PHE A 34 -10.67 -1.22 -15.62
C PHE A 34 -11.03 -0.66 -16.99
N LEU A 35 -12.02 0.22 -17.09
CA LEU A 35 -12.38 0.89 -18.34
C LEU A 35 -11.23 1.76 -18.87
N HIS A 36 -10.50 2.45 -18.00
CA HIS A 36 -9.33 3.21 -18.38
C HIS A 36 -8.22 2.29 -18.93
N GLY A 37 -7.94 1.18 -18.25
CA GLY A 37 -6.98 0.16 -18.71
C GLY A 37 -7.41 -0.51 -20.02
N ALA A 38 -8.70 -0.72 -20.24
CA ALA A 38 -9.24 -1.25 -21.49
C ALA A 38 -9.06 -0.29 -22.68
N ARG A 39 -9.15 1.02 -22.43
CA ARG A 39 -9.00 2.08 -23.44
C ARG A 39 -7.54 2.45 -23.73
N HIS A 40 -6.70 2.54 -22.69
CA HIS A 40 -5.35 3.10 -22.79
C HIS A 40 -4.24 2.08 -22.53
N GLY A 41 -4.57 0.87 -22.06
CA GLY A 41 -3.61 -0.20 -21.84
C GLY A 41 -3.09 -0.81 -23.14
N ARG A 42 -2.04 -1.62 -23.02
CA ARG A 42 -1.42 -2.34 -24.14
C ARG A 42 -1.28 -3.83 -23.82
N GLY A 43 -1.29 -4.66 -24.86
CA GLY A 43 -1.07 -6.11 -24.77
C GLY A 43 -1.95 -6.81 -23.73
N GLY A 44 -1.36 -7.73 -22.96
CA GLY A 44 -2.08 -8.49 -21.93
C GLY A 44 -2.72 -7.66 -20.82
N GLY A 45 -2.18 -6.48 -20.51
CA GLY A 45 -2.77 -5.57 -19.52
C GLY A 45 -4.11 -4.98 -19.99
N ARG A 46 -4.23 -4.70 -21.30
CA ARG A 46 -5.50 -4.27 -21.92
C ARG A 46 -6.53 -5.38 -21.89
N LEU A 47 -6.14 -6.60 -22.27
CA LEU A 47 -7.03 -7.76 -22.26
C LEU A 47 -7.56 -8.06 -20.86
N LEU A 48 -6.67 -8.09 -19.86
CA LEU A 48 -7.06 -8.27 -18.46
C LEU A 48 -8.03 -7.17 -18.02
N SER A 49 -7.78 -5.91 -18.38
CA SER A 49 -8.66 -4.80 -18.04
C SER A 49 -10.04 -4.90 -18.69
N ILE A 50 -10.13 -5.38 -19.95
CA ILE A 50 -11.40 -5.65 -20.63
C ILE A 50 -12.17 -6.75 -19.88
N VAL A 51 -11.50 -7.87 -19.58
CA VAL A 51 -12.11 -8.98 -18.84
C VAL A 51 -12.64 -8.51 -17.48
N LEU A 52 -11.84 -7.76 -16.72
CA LEU A 52 -12.25 -7.22 -15.43
C LEU A 52 -13.40 -6.20 -15.55
N ALA A 53 -13.43 -5.38 -16.60
CA ALA A 53 -14.54 -4.44 -16.83
C ALA A 53 -15.86 -5.16 -17.16
N VAL A 54 -15.81 -6.22 -17.99
CA VAL A 54 -16.99 -7.01 -18.35
C VAL A 54 -17.51 -7.82 -17.16
N LEU A 55 -16.60 -8.44 -16.41
CA LEU A 55 -16.96 -9.26 -15.25
C LEU A 55 -17.33 -8.43 -14.01
N TRP A 56 -17.11 -7.12 -14.02
CA TRP A 56 -17.33 -6.25 -12.87
C TRP A 56 -18.75 -6.37 -12.31
N TRP A 57 -19.77 -6.14 -13.15
CA TRP A 57 -21.18 -6.16 -12.75
C TRP A 57 -21.63 -7.51 -12.18
N PRO A 58 -21.34 -8.66 -12.85
CA PRO A 58 -21.59 -9.98 -12.27
C PRO A 58 -20.89 -10.23 -10.93
N THR A 59 -19.72 -9.63 -10.70
CA THR A 59 -18.95 -9.84 -9.45
C THR A 59 -19.39 -8.93 -8.30
N LEU A 60 -20.21 -7.89 -8.54
CA LEU A 60 -20.62 -6.93 -7.51
C LEU A 60 -21.21 -7.56 -6.24
N PRO A 61 -22.12 -8.57 -6.31
CA PRO A 61 -22.67 -9.21 -5.13
C PRO A 61 -21.60 -9.84 -4.22
N LEU A 62 -20.44 -10.21 -4.79
CA LEU A 62 -19.30 -10.75 -4.05
C LEU A 62 -18.30 -9.66 -3.64
N THR A 63 -18.01 -8.69 -4.51
CA THR A 63 -17.00 -7.67 -4.21
C THR A 63 -17.45 -6.68 -3.14
N VAL A 64 -18.76 -6.37 -3.06
CA VAL A 64 -19.31 -5.49 -2.02
C VAL A 64 -19.05 -6.03 -0.60
N PRO A 65 -19.49 -7.26 -0.24
CA PRO A 65 -19.23 -7.79 1.10
C PRO A 65 -17.73 -8.01 1.35
N ILE A 66 -16.96 -8.39 0.32
CA ILE A 66 -15.49 -8.47 0.45
C ILE A 66 -14.91 -7.12 0.85
N GLN A 67 -15.30 -6.02 0.18
CA GLN A 67 -14.79 -4.68 0.51
C GLN A 67 -15.21 -4.24 1.91
N ILE A 68 -16.44 -4.52 2.35
CA ILE A 68 -16.89 -4.24 3.72
C ILE A 68 -16.04 -5.02 4.73
N VAL A 69 -15.81 -6.32 4.50
CA VAL A 69 -14.96 -7.15 5.36
C VAL A 69 -13.52 -6.65 5.34
N LEU A 70 -12.99 -6.26 4.19
CA LEU A 70 -11.64 -5.71 4.06
C LEU A 70 -11.49 -4.37 4.79
N ALA A 71 -12.51 -3.53 4.76
CA ALA A 71 -12.60 -2.26 5.46
C ALA A 71 -12.66 -2.43 6.99
N ALA A 72 -13.38 -3.46 7.44
CA ALA A 72 -13.56 -3.76 8.86
C ALA A 72 -12.35 -4.47 9.49
N ARG A 73 -11.35 -4.88 8.71
CA ARG A 73 -10.20 -5.64 9.22
C ARG A 73 -9.37 -4.78 10.18
N PRO A 74 -9.13 -5.25 11.43
CA PRO A 74 -8.38 -4.49 12.42
C PRO A 74 -6.90 -4.34 12.03
N TRP A 75 -6.39 -5.20 11.15
CA TRP A 75 -5.01 -5.17 10.66
C TRP A 75 -4.82 -4.35 9.39
N ALA A 76 -5.88 -3.79 8.80
CA ALA A 76 -5.79 -2.89 7.65
C ALA A 76 -6.00 -1.42 8.04
N ARG A 77 -5.39 -0.53 7.26
CA ARG A 77 -5.63 0.92 7.32
C ARG A 77 -5.82 1.46 5.91
N TYR A 78 -6.84 2.29 5.76
CA TYR A 78 -7.16 3.00 4.54
C TYR A 78 -6.80 4.47 4.73
N TYR A 79 -6.13 5.04 3.75
CA TYR A 79 -5.72 6.44 3.70
C TYR A 79 -6.37 7.06 2.48
N MET A 80 -7.16 8.11 2.67
CA MET A 80 -7.89 8.79 1.60
C MET A 80 -7.34 10.20 1.39
N THR A 81 -7.33 10.70 0.15
CA THR A 81 -7.05 12.12 -0.06
C THR A 81 -8.11 12.99 0.62
N PRO A 82 -7.77 14.20 1.11
CA PRO A 82 -8.76 15.13 1.67
C PRO A 82 -9.88 15.48 0.69
N GLN A 83 -9.58 15.51 -0.61
CA GLN A 83 -10.56 15.75 -1.69
C GLN A 83 -11.41 14.51 -2.01
N ARG A 84 -11.16 13.39 -1.33
CA ARG A 84 -11.93 12.15 -1.41
C ARG A 84 -11.99 11.57 -2.82
N ASP A 85 -10.86 11.60 -3.51
CA ASP A 85 -10.71 11.20 -4.92
C ASP A 85 -9.60 10.17 -5.18
N ALA A 86 -8.86 9.77 -4.14
CA ALA A 86 -7.98 8.61 -4.17
C ALA A 86 -7.89 7.95 -2.80
N VAL A 87 -7.59 6.65 -2.79
CA VAL A 87 -7.42 5.83 -1.60
C VAL A 87 -6.18 4.94 -1.74
N LEU A 88 -5.50 4.68 -0.63
CA LEU A 88 -4.38 3.76 -0.49
C LEU A 88 -4.66 2.84 0.70
N VAL A 89 -4.41 1.54 0.55
CA VAL A 89 -4.62 0.53 1.60
C VAL A 89 -3.29 -0.09 2.01
N ILE A 90 -3.03 -0.05 3.32
CA ILE A 90 -1.90 -0.73 3.95
C ILE A 90 -2.44 -1.80 4.89
N ALA A 91 -1.95 -3.03 4.71
CA ALA A 91 -2.37 -4.19 5.49
C ALA A 91 -1.20 -4.75 6.28
N ALA A 92 -1.37 -4.90 7.59
CA ALA A 92 -0.41 -5.62 8.42
C ALA A 92 -0.59 -7.13 8.32
N SER A 93 0.55 -7.82 8.40
CA SER A 93 0.66 -9.27 8.43
C SER A 93 1.80 -9.68 9.35
N ARG A 94 1.95 -10.99 9.61
CA ARG A 94 3.12 -11.54 10.31
C ARG A 94 4.47 -11.24 9.65
N HIS A 95 4.46 -10.83 8.38
CA HIS A 95 5.66 -10.52 7.61
C HIS A 95 5.91 -9.01 7.47
N GLY A 96 5.08 -8.18 8.13
CA GLY A 96 5.14 -6.72 8.09
C GLY A 96 3.97 -6.10 7.34
N TRP A 97 4.12 -4.84 6.96
CA TRP A 97 3.08 -4.05 6.31
C TRP A 97 3.14 -4.22 4.80
N HIS A 98 2.01 -4.54 4.18
CA HIS A 98 1.87 -4.70 2.74
C HIS A 98 1.08 -3.53 2.15
N VAL A 99 1.69 -2.82 1.21
CA VAL A 99 1.04 -1.83 0.35
C VAL A 99 0.23 -2.61 -0.68
N GLN A 100 -1.10 -2.71 -0.46
CA GLN A 100 -1.96 -3.55 -1.28
C GLN A 100 -2.43 -2.79 -2.52
N ASP A 101 -3.44 -1.94 -2.33
CA ASP A 101 -4.18 -1.35 -3.41
C ASP A 101 -4.22 0.17 -3.30
N HIS A 102 -4.32 0.80 -4.47
CA HIS A 102 -4.76 2.18 -4.56
C HIS A 102 -5.82 2.30 -5.66
N ALA A 103 -6.85 3.09 -5.41
CA ALA A 103 -7.87 3.43 -6.39
C ALA A 103 -8.02 4.95 -6.46
N SER A 104 -8.49 5.46 -7.60
CA SER A 104 -8.75 6.89 -7.74
C SER A 104 -9.94 7.15 -8.64
N ALA A 105 -10.66 8.24 -8.36
CA ALA A 105 -11.79 8.71 -9.16
C ALA A 105 -11.38 9.06 -10.60
N ARG A 106 -10.10 9.39 -10.82
CA ARG A 106 -9.55 9.83 -12.10
C ARG A 106 -8.29 9.02 -12.46
N PRO A 107 -8.46 7.79 -12.99
CA PRO A 107 -7.34 6.99 -13.45
C PRO A 107 -6.47 7.75 -14.46
N GLY A 108 -5.16 7.55 -14.41
CA GLY A 108 -4.19 8.21 -15.30
C GLY A 108 -3.74 9.62 -14.89
N THR A 109 -4.37 10.24 -13.88
CA THR A 109 -4.03 11.61 -13.45
C THR A 109 -2.90 11.69 -12.41
N GLY A 110 -2.29 10.57 -12.04
CA GLY A 110 -1.23 10.53 -11.03
C GLY A 110 -1.72 10.73 -9.57
N ARG A 111 -3.03 10.84 -9.31
CA ARG A 111 -3.59 11.03 -7.96
C ARG A 111 -3.15 9.97 -6.95
N GLY A 112 -3.09 8.70 -7.38
CA GLY A 112 -2.57 7.62 -6.54
C GLY A 112 -1.08 7.78 -6.20
N ARG A 113 -0.27 8.26 -7.15
CA ARG A 113 1.15 8.59 -6.90
C ARG A 113 1.27 9.75 -5.90
N ALA A 114 0.47 10.81 -6.06
CA ALA A 114 0.47 11.93 -5.13
C ALA A 114 0.09 11.50 -3.71
N LEU A 115 -0.93 10.65 -3.57
CA LEU A 115 -1.30 10.09 -2.26
C LEU A 115 -0.18 9.24 -1.66
N ARG A 116 0.50 8.39 -2.45
CA ARG A 116 1.67 7.64 -1.98
C ARG A 116 2.80 8.57 -1.54
N ALA A 117 3.10 9.61 -2.31
CA ALA A 117 4.14 10.58 -1.96
C ALA A 117 3.86 11.28 -0.62
N ALA A 118 2.58 11.48 -0.26
CA ALA A 118 2.19 12.06 1.02
C ALA A 118 2.22 11.03 2.17
N VAL A 119 1.73 9.82 1.94
CA VAL A 119 1.55 8.79 2.99
C VAL A 119 2.83 8.00 3.26
N ILE A 120 3.56 7.59 2.23
CA ILE A 120 4.69 6.66 2.34
C ILE A 120 5.80 7.19 3.25
N PRO A 121 6.25 8.46 3.19
CA PRO A 121 7.30 8.93 4.09
C PRO A 121 6.95 8.78 5.57
N LYS A 122 5.72 9.13 5.96
CA LYS A 122 5.25 8.98 7.35
C LYS A 122 5.06 7.52 7.73
N LEU A 123 4.57 6.71 6.81
CA LEU A 123 4.45 5.26 6.99
C LEU A 123 5.83 4.62 7.22
N LEU A 124 6.84 5.01 6.45
CA LEU A 124 8.21 4.48 6.59
C LEU A 124 8.83 4.88 7.93
N ALA A 125 8.67 6.13 8.36
CA ALA A 125 9.15 6.57 9.67
C ALA A 125 8.53 5.75 10.82
N ALA A 126 7.22 5.49 10.76
CA ALA A 126 6.56 4.63 11.74
C ALA A 126 7.00 3.16 11.63
N ALA A 127 7.19 2.65 10.42
CA ALA A 127 7.68 1.29 10.20
C ALA A 127 9.10 1.10 10.75
N ASP A 128 9.96 2.11 10.60
CA ASP A 128 11.32 2.11 11.14
C ASP A 128 11.31 2.15 12.67
N ALA A 129 10.46 2.97 13.28
CA ALA A 129 10.31 3.04 14.74
C ALA A 129 9.82 1.70 15.34
N GLU A 130 8.90 1.02 14.66
CA GLU A 130 8.33 -0.27 15.09
C GLU A 130 9.13 -1.49 14.58
N GLN A 131 10.24 -1.26 13.88
CA GLN A 131 11.06 -2.30 13.24
C GLN A 131 10.26 -3.25 12.35
N VAL A 132 9.29 -2.70 11.62
CA VAL A 132 8.39 -3.42 10.71
C VAL A 132 8.88 -3.29 9.27
N PRO A 133 9.11 -4.40 8.53
CA PRO A 133 9.40 -4.31 7.11
C PRO A 133 8.15 -3.91 6.32
N VAL A 134 8.36 -3.14 5.25
CA VAL A 134 7.31 -2.74 4.31
C VAL A 134 7.44 -3.55 3.02
N MET A 135 6.33 -4.03 2.50
CA MET A 135 6.26 -4.88 1.33
C MET A 135 5.29 -4.28 0.30
N ALA A 136 5.54 -4.54 -0.97
CA ALA A 136 4.62 -4.20 -2.05
C ALA A 136 4.67 -5.26 -3.14
N SER A 137 3.65 -5.27 -3.99
CA SER A 137 3.60 -6.12 -5.19
C SER A 137 3.44 -5.23 -6.42
N ALA A 138 4.23 -5.50 -7.45
CA ALA A 138 4.12 -4.84 -8.75
C ALA A 138 3.73 -5.85 -9.82
N ALA A 139 2.75 -5.53 -10.65
CA ALA A 139 2.29 -6.44 -11.70
C ALA A 139 3.34 -6.68 -12.80
N THR A 140 4.28 -5.74 -12.99
CA THR A 140 5.33 -5.81 -14.02
C THR A 140 6.67 -5.30 -13.47
N ALA A 141 7.77 -5.65 -14.14
CA ALA A 141 9.11 -5.14 -13.80
C ALA A 141 9.21 -3.61 -13.96
N GLY A 142 8.53 -3.02 -14.95
CA GLY A 142 8.49 -1.56 -15.11
C GLY A 142 7.78 -0.85 -13.95
N LEU A 143 6.68 -1.41 -13.46
CA LEU A 143 6.01 -0.90 -12.25
C LEU A 143 6.87 -1.07 -11.00
N ALA A 144 7.60 -2.19 -10.89
CA ALA A 144 8.55 -2.41 -9.81
C ALA A 144 9.64 -1.35 -9.79
N ALA A 145 10.26 -1.06 -10.94
CA ALA A 145 11.25 0.00 -11.08
C ALA A 145 10.69 1.38 -10.68
N GLY A 146 9.46 1.70 -11.09
CA GLY A 146 8.78 2.92 -10.68
C GLY A 146 8.59 3.01 -9.16
N TYR A 147 8.17 1.92 -8.50
CA TYR A 147 8.03 1.89 -7.05
C TYR A 147 9.37 1.99 -6.31
N MET A 148 10.44 1.35 -6.80
CA MET A 148 11.78 1.48 -6.20
C MET A 148 12.33 2.90 -6.33
N ALA A 149 12.01 3.61 -7.41
CA ALA A 149 12.36 5.02 -7.57
C ALA A 149 11.52 5.95 -6.67
N GLU A 150 10.25 5.61 -6.41
CA GLU A 150 9.34 6.38 -5.56
C GLU A 150 9.59 6.16 -4.05
N VAL A 151 10.03 4.96 -3.64
CA VAL A 151 10.11 4.55 -2.23
C VAL A 151 11.55 4.23 -1.84
N SER A 152 12.15 5.09 -1.01
CA SER A 152 13.52 4.92 -0.54
C SER A 152 13.72 3.60 0.21
N GLY A 153 14.74 2.83 -0.17
CA GLY A 153 15.11 1.55 0.45
C GLY A 153 14.24 0.35 0.02
N LEU A 154 13.28 0.55 -0.89
CA LEU A 154 12.48 -0.55 -1.44
C LEU A 154 13.31 -1.32 -2.48
N VAL A 155 13.45 -2.64 -2.28
CA VAL A 155 14.19 -3.52 -3.18
C VAL A 155 13.32 -4.64 -3.74
N ASP A 156 13.66 -5.12 -4.92
CA ASP A 156 13.00 -6.26 -5.55
C ASP A 156 13.53 -7.58 -4.99
N VAL A 157 12.65 -8.37 -4.38
CA VAL A 157 12.96 -9.65 -3.76
C VAL A 157 12.52 -10.86 -4.61
N GLY A 158 12.16 -10.62 -5.88
CA GLY A 158 11.92 -11.67 -6.86
C GLY A 158 10.47 -11.76 -7.34
N ARG A 159 10.09 -12.93 -7.87
CA ARG A 159 8.79 -13.13 -8.53
C ARG A 159 7.63 -13.10 -7.53
N GLY A 160 6.56 -12.40 -7.92
CA GLY A 160 5.25 -12.44 -7.26
C GLY A 160 4.36 -13.54 -7.83
N HIS A 161 3.49 -14.08 -6.99
CA HIS A 161 2.51 -15.08 -7.38
C HIS A 161 1.19 -14.42 -7.80
N PRO A 162 0.52 -14.83 -8.89
CA PRO A 162 0.96 -15.79 -9.92
C PRO A 162 1.87 -15.16 -10.99
N ARG A 163 1.92 -13.82 -11.07
CA ARG A 163 2.82 -13.04 -11.93
C ARG A 163 3.21 -11.74 -11.20
N GLY A 164 4.26 -11.08 -11.67
CA GLY A 164 4.73 -9.79 -11.14
C GLY A 164 6.01 -9.89 -10.31
N ARG A 165 6.29 -8.84 -9.54
CA ARG A 165 7.49 -8.66 -8.71
C ARG A 165 7.07 -8.38 -7.27
N ARG A 166 7.78 -8.97 -6.32
CA ARG A 166 7.65 -8.70 -4.89
C ARG A 166 8.71 -7.69 -4.50
N LEU A 167 8.30 -6.67 -3.78
CA LEU A 167 9.19 -5.65 -3.27
C LEU A 167 9.19 -5.69 -1.75
N ARG A 168 10.34 -5.42 -1.15
CA ARG A 168 10.50 -5.34 0.30
C ARG A 168 11.47 -4.22 0.63
N ARG A 169 11.13 -3.45 1.66
CA ARG A 169 12.02 -2.52 2.35
C ARG A 169 12.23 -3.06 3.76
N PRO A 170 13.45 -3.44 4.15
CA PRO A 170 13.74 -3.71 5.55
C PRO A 170 13.58 -2.42 6.38
N PRO A 171 13.24 -2.50 7.67
CA PRO A 171 13.29 -1.33 8.53
C PRO A 171 14.72 -0.78 8.57
N ALA A 172 14.85 0.54 8.66
CA ALA A 172 16.14 1.14 8.94
C ALA A 172 16.64 0.65 10.32
N PRO A 173 17.96 0.46 10.51
CA PRO A 173 18.50 0.16 11.82
C PRO A 173 18.02 1.26 12.77
N ALA A 174 17.49 0.87 13.93
CA ALA A 174 17.28 1.83 15.00
C ALA A 174 18.62 2.53 15.22
N ASN A 175 18.65 3.86 15.13
CA ASN A 175 19.85 4.60 15.48
C ASN A 175 20.14 4.28 16.96
N ASP A 176 21.05 3.34 17.20
CA ASP A 176 21.73 3.22 18.47
C ASP A 176 22.43 4.55 18.67
N SER A 177 21.80 5.43 19.43
CA SER A 177 22.47 6.61 19.95
C SER A 177 23.65 6.09 20.78
N PRO A 178 24.89 6.53 20.52
CA PRO A 178 26.06 6.06 21.25
C PRO A 178 26.07 6.72 22.63
N HIS A 179 25.21 6.24 23.53
CA HIS A 179 25.24 6.57 24.94
C HIS A 179 25.12 5.29 25.75
N ARG A 180 26.18 4.48 25.69
CA ARG A 180 26.50 3.56 26.77
C ARG A 180 28.00 3.59 27.05
N GLU A 181 28.32 4.34 28.11
CA GLU A 181 29.34 4.03 29.11
C GLU A 181 30.76 3.68 28.61
N GLU A 182 31.65 4.67 28.67
CA GLU A 182 32.94 4.43 29.31
C GLU A 182 32.88 5.00 30.72
N ARG A 183 32.33 4.22 31.66
CA ARG A 183 32.92 4.19 33.00
C ARG A 183 34.06 3.18 32.93
N HIS A 184 35.28 3.66 32.87
CA HIS A 184 36.42 2.89 33.36
C HIS A 184 36.94 3.53 34.64
N HIS A 185 36.66 2.84 35.74
CA HIS A 185 37.51 2.82 36.92
C HIS A 185 38.96 2.46 36.51
N GLY A 186 39.91 3.30 36.92
CA GLY A 186 41.29 2.94 37.27
C GLY A 186 41.63 3.79 38.50
N TYR A 187 41.71 3.20 39.70
CA TYR A 187 42.93 2.68 40.32
C TYR A 187 44.04 3.74 40.43
N GLU A 188 44.03 4.49 41.53
CA GLU A 188 44.98 4.45 42.68
C GLU A 188 45.00 5.79 43.42
#